data_AF-A0A917YNW2-F1
#
_entry.id   AF-A0A917YNW2-F1
#
_cell.length_a   1.000
_cell.length_b   1.000
_cell.length_c   1.000
_cell.angle_alpha   90.00
_cell.angle_beta   90.00
_cell.angle_gamma   90.00
#
_symmetry.space_group_name_H-M   'P 1'
#
loop_
_entity.id
_entity.type
_entity.pdbx_description
1 polymer ?
#
loop_
_entity_poly.entity_id
_entity_poly.type
_entity_poly.pdbx_seq_one_letter_code
_entity_poly.pdbx_strand_id
1 'polypeptide(L)'
;MMAKAARAAAAWRAYRDVTKPGTPGLMARVRAIPRMVGAVMRGKYTGLGKSKLALMGLGVVYILSPIDVIPDFLVLVGVADDFGVFLWLFGSLLGESGRYIDHERDVIQGRIED
;
A
#
# COMPACT_ATOMS: atom_id res chain seq x y z
N MET A 1 -28.96 -5.04 8.48
CA MET A 1 -28.56 -3.62 8.50
C MET A 1 -27.26 -3.32 9.26
N MET A 2 -26.90 -4.05 10.33
CA MET A 2 -25.70 -3.77 11.16
C MET A 2 -24.33 -3.95 10.48
N ALA A 3 -24.19 -4.86 9.51
CA ALA A 3 -22.91 -5.13 8.85
C ALA A 3 -22.39 -3.99 7.94
N LYS A 4 -23.30 -3.17 7.37
CA LYS A 4 -22.93 -2.01 6.54
C LYS A 4 -22.42 -0.84 7.40
N ALA A 5 -23.05 -0.63 8.56
CA ALA A 5 -22.64 0.40 9.53
C ALA A 5 -21.26 0.09 10.15
N ALA A 6 -20.97 -1.18 10.45
CA ALA A 6 -19.67 -1.60 10.97
C ALA A 6 -18.53 -1.35 9.96
N ARG A 7 -18.78 -1.58 8.66
CA ARG A 7 -17.81 -1.32 7.58
C ARG A 7 -17.60 0.18 7.35
N ALA A 8 -18.65 0.98 7.42
CA ALA A 8 -18.55 2.45 7.35
C ALA A 8 -17.75 3.01 8.54
N ALA A 9 -17.94 2.47 9.74
CA ALA A 9 -17.17 2.87 10.92
C ALA A 9 -15.69 2.45 10.85
N ALA A 10 -15.38 1.31 10.25
CA ALA A 10 -13.99 0.88 10.02
C ALA A 10 -13.28 1.79 8.99
N ALA A 11 -13.97 2.14 7.89
CA ALA A 11 -13.46 3.08 6.89
C ALA A 11 -13.27 4.49 7.47
N TRP A 12 -14.18 4.95 8.32
CA TRP A 12 -14.09 6.26 8.98
C TRP A 12 -12.93 6.34 9.99
N ARG A 13 -12.68 5.25 10.74
CA ARG A 13 -11.51 5.16 11.64
C ARG A 13 -10.20 5.17 10.85
N ALA A 14 -10.12 4.39 9.78
CA ALA A 14 -8.96 4.38 8.90
C ALA A 14 -8.70 5.76 8.27
N TYR A 15 -9.75 6.48 7.87
CA TYR A 15 -9.61 7.84 7.34
C TYR A 15 -9.10 8.83 8.40
N ARG A 16 -9.69 8.82 9.60
CA ARG A 16 -9.32 9.72 10.70
C ARG A 16 -7.89 9.51 11.20
N ASP A 17 -7.38 8.29 11.16
CA ASP A 17 -5.98 8.00 11.51
C ASP A 17 -4.99 8.51 10.45
N VAL A 18 -5.38 8.54 9.18
CA VAL A 18 -4.52 9.02 8.08
C VAL A 18 -4.44 10.56 8.01
N THR A 19 -5.39 11.29 8.62
CA THR A 19 -5.42 12.77 8.61
C THR A 19 -4.80 13.44 9.84
N LYS A 20 -4.22 12.67 10.79
CA LYS A 20 -3.61 13.24 11.99
C LYS A 20 -2.34 14.05 11.64
N PRO A 21 -2.12 15.23 12.26
CA PRO A 21 -0.84 15.92 12.21
C PRO A 21 0.28 15.00 12.70
N GLY A 22 1.40 14.93 11.95
CA GLY A 22 2.51 14.01 12.24
C GLY A 22 2.59 12.77 11.35
N THR A 23 1.56 12.53 10.52
CA THR A 23 1.55 11.45 9.53
C THR A 23 2.60 11.66 8.44
N PRO A 24 3.24 10.59 7.92
CA PRO A 24 4.24 10.71 6.87
C PRO A 24 3.64 11.32 5.59
N GLY A 25 4.31 12.33 5.04
CA GLY A 25 3.91 12.95 3.77
C GLY A 25 3.96 11.97 2.59
N LEU A 26 3.23 12.28 1.52
CA LEU A 26 3.11 11.42 0.34
C LEU A 26 4.47 10.99 -0.23
N MET A 27 5.40 11.94 -0.37
CA MET A 27 6.73 11.63 -0.92
C MET A 27 7.57 10.75 0.01
N ALA A 28 7.40 10.91 1.33
CA ALA A 28 8.07 10.05 2.31
C ALA A 28 7.56 8.61 2.19
N ARG A 29 6.24 8.43 2.04
CA ARG A 29 5.60 7.12 1.81
C ARG A 29 6.14 6.45 0.56
N VAL A 30 6.16 7.14 -0.57
CA VAL A 30 6.71 6.60 -1.84
C VAL A 30 8.17 6.19 -1.68
N ARG A 31 9.02 7.04 -1.09
CA ARG A 31 10.44 6.73 -0.85
C ARG A 31 10.66 5.59 0.15
N ALA A 32 9.68 5.28 1.00
CA ALA A 32 9.76 4.19 1.97
C ALA A 32 9.43 2.82 1.36
N ILE A 33 8.75 2.76 0.20
CA ILE A 33 8.33 1.50 -0.42
C ILE A 33 9.49 0.50 -0.60
N PRO A 34 10.65 0.85 -1.20
CA PRO A 34 11.73 -0.13 -1.39
C PRO A 34 12.30 -0.68 -0.06
N ARG A 35 12.38 0.19 0.96
CA ARG A 35 12.87 -0.20 2.29
C ARG A 35 11.88 -1.10 3.01
N MET A 36 10.59 -0.77 2.93
CA MET A 36 9.48 -1.59 3.43
C MET A 36 9.50 -2.97 2.81
N VAL A 37 9.59 -3.07 1.47
CA VAL A 37 9.67 -4.35 0.75
C VAL A 37 10.83 -5.19 1.29
N GLY A 38 12.02 -4.61 1.38
CA GLY A 38 13.18 -5.30 1.94
C GLY A 38 13.00 -5.73 3.40
N ALA A 39 12.36 -4.90 4.23
CA ALA A 39 12.09 -5.22 5.64
C ALA A 39 11.12 -6.39 5.79
N VAL A 40 10.07 -6.46 4.96
CA VAL A 40 9.11 -7.58 4.93
C VAL A 40 9.78 -8.88 4.48
N MET A 41 10.58 -8.82 3.41
CA MET A 41 11.30 -10.00 2.91
C MET A 41 12.25 -10.57 3.96
N ARG A 42 12.94 -9.70 4.70
CA ARG A 42 13.84 -10.06 5.81
C ARG A 42 13.13 -10.39 7.13
N GLY A 43 11.80 -10.30 7.18
CA GLY A 43 11.02 -10.53 8.41
C GLY A 43 11.19 -9.47 9.49
N LYS A 44 11.80 -8.31 9.17
CA LYS A 44 11.98 -7.18 10.09
C LYS A 44 10.72 -6.32 10.24
N TYR A 45 9.78 -6.46 9.30
CA TYR A 45 8.47 -5.83 9.38
C TYR A 45 7.38 -6.88 9.18
N THR A 46 6.55 -7.10 10.22
CA THR A 46 5.46 -8.08 10.23
C THR A 46 4.09 -7.45 9.97
N GLY A 47 4.01 -6.12 9.90
CA GLY A 47 2.77 -5.39 9.59
C GLY A 47 2.22 -5.66 8.19
N LEU A 48 3.08 -6.10 7.26
CA LEU A 48 2.71 -6.59 5.93
C LEU A 48 3.13 -8.05 5.78
N GLY A 49 2.16 -8.94 5.52
CA GLY A 49 2.44 -10.35 5.22
C GLY A 49 3.12 -10.54 3.86
N LYS A 50 4.03 -11.53 3.76
CA LYS A 50 4.75 -11.86 2.52
C LYS A 50 3.82 -12.22 1.35
N SER A 51 2.71 -12.90 1.64
CA SER A 51 1.69 -13.24 0.63
C SER A 51 1.02 -11.99 0.05
N LYS A 52 0.64 -11.04 0.90
CA LYS A 52 0.07 -9.76 0.48
C LYS A 52 1.09 -8.94 -0.31
N LEU A 53 2.35 -8.93 0.12
CA LEU A 53 3.44 -8.30 -0.64
C LEU A 53 3.61 -8.95 -2.01
N ALA A 54 3.54 -10.28 -2.11
CA ALA A 54 3.63 -11.00 -3.38
C ALA A 54 2.46 -10.65 -4.31
N LEU A 55 1.23 -10.57 -3.80
CA LEU A 55 0.06 -10.11 -4.57
C LEU A 55 0.23 -8.69 -5.09
N MET A 56 0.76 -7.79 -4.26
CA MET A 56 1.08 -6.42 -4.68
C MET A 56 2.18 -6.41 -5.75
N GLY A 57 3.20 -7.26 -5.60
CA GLY A 57 4.24 -7.47 -6.60
C GLY A 57 3.70 -7.98 -7.93
N LEU A 58 2.76 -8.94 -7.92
CA LEU A 58 2.06 -9.39 -9.12
C LEU A 58 1.28 -8.26 -9.79
N GLY A 59 0.61 -7.40 -9.01
CA GLY A 59 -0.05 -6.20 -9.53
C GLY A 59 0.93 -5.21 -10.18
N VAL A 60 2.12 -5.02 -9.60
CA VAL A 60 3.18 -4.19 -10.21
C VAL A 60 3.68 -4.82 -11.50
N VAL A 61 3.94 -6.13 -11.53
CA VAL A 61 4.37 -6.84 -12.74
C VAL A 61 3.30 -6.75 -13.83
N TYR A 62 2.02 -6.84 -13.47
CA TYR A 62 0.91 -6.62 -14.41
C TYR A 62 0.95 -5.22 -15.03
N ILE A 63 1.14 -4.18 -14.20
CA ILE A 63 1.23 -2.78 -14.66
C ILE A 63 2.53 -2.48 -15.44
N LEU A 64 3.64 -3.16 -15.14
CA LEU A 64 4.95 -3.00 -15.81
C LEU A 64 5.14 -3.94 -17.01
N SER A 65 4.28 -4.94 -17.17
CA SER A 65 4.14 -5.77 -18.36
C SER A 65 3.06 -5.27 -19.36
N PRO A 66 2.97 -3.97 -19.76
CA PRO A 66 1.96 -3.53 -20.72
C PRO A 66 2.56 -3.13 -22.08
N ILE A 67 3.87 -3.22 -22.31
CA ILE A 67 4.43 -2.83 -23.62
C ILE A 67 4.09 -3.87 -24.72
N ASP A 68 3.77 -5.12 -24.36
CA ASP A 68 3.61 -6.20 -25.36
C ASP A 68 2.15 -6.47 -25.81
N VAL A 69 1.14 -5.85 -25.18
CA VAL A 69 -0.30 -6.14 -25.48
C VAL A 69 -1.18 -4.88 -25.63
N ILE A 70 -0.66 -3.71 -25.26
CA ILE A 70 -1.35 -2.42 -25.46
C ILE A 70 -1.77 -2.12 -26.91
N PRO A 71 -1.06 -2.55 -27.98
CA PRO A 71 -1.47 -2.17 -29.35
C PRO A 71 -2.85 -2.68 -29.74
N ASP A 72 -3.23 -3.89 -29.29
CA ASP A 72 -4.40 -4.59 -29.85
C ASP A 72 -5.65 -4.49 -28.97
N PHE A 73 -5.51 -4.23 -27.65
CA PHE A 73 -6.65 -4.29 -26.71
C PHE A 73 -7.34 -2.93 -26.47
N LEU A 74 -6.61 -1.82 -26.61
CA LEU A 74 -7.18 -0.46 -26.46
C LEU A 74 -8.25 -0.14 -27.51
N VAL A 75 -8.30 -0.91 -28.61
CA VAL A 75 -9.25 -0.69 -29.70
C VAL A 75 -10.61 -1.33 -29.42
N LEU A 76 -10.76 -2.27 -28.46
CA LEU A 76 -11.97 -3.11 -28.38
C LEU A 76 -12.84 -2.99 -27.11
N VAL A 77 -12.36 -3.12 -25.86
CA VAL A 77 -13.27 -3.21 -24.68
C VAL A 77 -12.61 -2.80 -23.35
N GLY A 78 -13.28 -1.98 -22.54
CA GLY A 78 -13.32 -2.16 -21.07
C GLY A 78 -12.26 -1.48 -20.17
N VAL A 79 -12.20 -0.16 -20.11
CA VAL A 79 -11.26 0.66 -19.29
C VAL A 79 -11.35 0.45 -17.76
N ALA A 80 -12.38 -0.24 -17.25
CA ALA A 80 -12.69 -0.24 -15.81
C ALA A 80 -11.89 -1.23 -14.95
N ASP A 81 -11.47 -2.38 -15.47
CA ASP A 81 -10.88 -3.45 -14.65
C ASP A 81 -9.43 -3.12 -14.23
N ASP A 82 -8.60 -2.69 -15.19
CA ASP A 82 -7.18 -2.37 -14.96
C ASP A 82 -6.97 -1.12 -14.09
N PHE A 83 -7.81 -0.11 -14.26
CA PHE A 83 -7.73 1.13 -13.48
C PHE A 83 -8.11 0.89 -12.01
N GLY A 84 -9.06 -0.02 -11.76
CA GLY A 84 -9.42 -0.44 -10.41
C GLY A 84 -8.27 -1.15 -9.70
N VAL A 85 -7.57 -2.05 -10.40
CA VAL A 85 -6.39 -2.75 -9.87
C VAL A 85 -5.25 -1.77 -9.58
N PHE A 86 -4.98 -0.83 -10.50
CA PHE A 86 -3.99 0.23 -10.30
C PHE A 86 -4.30 1.06 -9.05
N LEU A 87 -5.54 1.55 -8.91
CA LEU A 87 -5.93 2.42 -7.80
C LEU A 87 -5.89 1.67 -6.46
N TRP A 88 -6.34 0.40 -6.45
CA TRP A 88 -6.24 -0.48 -5.30
C TRP A 88 -4.79 -0.72 -4.87
N LEU A 89 -3.91 -1.01 -5.84
CA LEU A 89 -2.49 -1.26 -5.58
C LEU A 89 -1.80 -0.01 -5.04
N PHE A 90 -2.02 1.13 -5.68
CA PHE A 90 -1.41 2.40 -5.29
C PHE A 90 -1.87 2.84 -3.90
N GLY A 91 -3.18 2.80 -3.62
CA GLY A 91 -3.72 3.09 -2.29
C GLY A 91 -3.18 2.14 -1.21
N SER A 92 -3.06 0.85 -1.52
CA SER A 92 -2.52 -0.16 -0.60
C SER A 92 -1.04 0.07 -0.29
N LEU A 93 -0.23 0.41 -1.30
CA LEU A 93 1.21 0.72 -1.12
C LEU A 93 1.41 1.98 -0.28
N LEU A 94 0.65 3.04 -0.52
CA LEU A 94 0.74 4.28 0.25
C LEU A 94 0.27 4.11 1.69
N GLY A 95 -0.76 3.30 1.91
CA GLY A 95 -1.25 2.98 3.26
C GLY A 95 -0.22 2.18 4.07
N GLU A 96 0.37 1.14 3.47
CA GLU A 96 1.36 0.29 4.12
C GLU A 96 2.69 1.01 4.37
N SER A 97 3.17 1.78 3.39
CA SER A 97 4.41 2.57 3.56
C SER A 97 4.30 3.63 4.64
N GLY A 98 3.10 4.20 4.86
CA GLY A 98 2.84 5.05 6.02
C GLY A 98 3.04 4.31 7.34
N ARG A 99 2.37 3.16 7.50
CA ARG A 99 2.52 2.31 8.70
C ARG A 99 3.97 1.84 8.92
N TYR A 100 4.70 1.58 7.84
CA TYR A 100 6.10 1.19 7.91
C TYR A 100 6.98 2.34 8.42
N ILE A 101 6.76 3.59 7.99
CA ILE A 101 7.50 4.74 8.49
C ILE A 101 7.23 4.96 9.99
N ASP A 102 5.99 4.78 10.43
CA ASP A 102 5.65 4.87 11.85
C ASP A 102 6.38 3.77 12.65
N HIS A 103 6.37 2.53 12.15
CA HIS A 103 7.15 1.43 12.75
C HIS A 103 8.67 1.72 12.79
N GLU A 104 9.25 2.29 11.73
CA GLU A 104 10.66 2.69 11.74
C GLU A 104 10.95 3.76 12.79
N ARG A 105 10.04 4.73 12.99
CA ARG A 105 10.17 5.74 14.03
C ARG A 105 10.14 5.11 15.42
N ASP A 106 9.20 4.21 15.68
CA ASP A 106 9.09 3.52 16.97
C ASP A 106 10.34 2.69 17.27
N VAL A 107 10.86 1.95 16.27
CA VAL A 107 12.11 1.16 16.41
C VAL A 107 13.33 2.06 16.65
N ILE A 108 13.39 3.24 16.02
CA ILE A 108 14.48 4.21 16.22
C ILE A 108 14.36 4.87 17.60
N GLN A 109 13.17 5.29 18.03
CA GLN A 109 12.97 5.90 19.34
C GLN A 109 13.27 4.93 20.47
N GLY A 110 12.78 3.68 20.38
CA GLY A 110 13.08 2.65 21.37
C GLY A 110 14.56 2.34 21.50
N ARG A 111 15.36 2.52 20.43
CA ARG A 111 16.83 2.36 20.49
C ARG A 111 17.55 3.53 21.19
N ILE A 112 16.95 4.72 21.25
CA ILE A 112 17.58 5.89 21.89
C ILE A 112 17.36 5.86 23.41
N GLU A 113 16.34 5.15 23.87
CA GLU A 113 15.97 5.02 25.29
C GLU A 113 16.69 3.86 26.02
N ASP A 114 17.42 3.02 25.28
CA ASP A 114 18.26 1.90 25.75
C ASP A 114 19.75 2.29 25.87
#